data_AF-A0A0Q7RIA3-F1
#
_entry.id   AF-A0A0Q7RIA3-F1
#
_cell.length_a   1.000
_cell.length_b   1.000
_cell.length_c   1.000
_cell.angle_alpha   90.00
_cell.angle_beta   90.00
_cell.angle_gamma   90.00
#
_symmetry.space_group_name_H-M   'P 1'
#
loop_
_entity.id
_entity.type
_entity.pdbx_description
1 polymer ?
#
loop_
_entity_poly.entity_id
_entity_poly.type
_entity_poly.pdbx_seq_one_letter_code
_entity_poly.pdbx_strand_id
1 'polypeptide(L)'
;MKTARIVLTAGNIGNHHFYLRQCPEMIPEGGLGGTSKADRGTPFTVRFEPGPTVDTDVAKDKMIFRDRKGTRAFFEGTAAAAGDVVVLEQVGEREILVRLEK
;
A
#
# COMPACT_ATOMS: atom_id res chain seq x y z
N MET A 1 -6.46 -3.71 -16.65
CA MET A 1 -6.49 -3.75 -15.18
C MET A 1 -5.25 -4.47 -14.71
N LYS A 2 -4.56 -3.95 -13.69
CA LYS A 2 -3.31 -4.48 -13.17
C LYS A 2 -3.54 -5.10 -11.79
N THR A 3 -2.80 -6.15 -11.48
CA THR A 3 -2.84 -6.81 -10.18
C THR A 3 -1.43 -7.19 -9.76
N ALA A 4 -1.10 -7.00 -8.50
CA ALA A 4 0.18 -7.39 -7.91
C ALA A 4 -0.02 -8.15 -6.59
N ARG A 5 0.99 -8.95 -6.23
CA ARG A 5 1.01 -9.75 -5.00
C ARG A 5 2.30 -9.49 -4.24
N ILE A 6 2.17 -9.30 -2.93
CA ILE A 6 3.30 -9.01 -2.03
C ILE A 6 3.22 -9.96 -0.85
N VAL A 7 4.27 -10.74 -0.63
CA VAL A 7 4.41 -11.57 0.56
C VAL A 7 4.83 -10.69 1.74
N LEU A 8 4.07 -10.73 2.83
CA LEU A 8 4.36 -9.96 4.03
C LEU A 8 5.51 -10.57 4.80
N THR A 9 6.47 -9.73 5.20
CA THR A 9 7.54 -10.11 6.12
C THR A 9 7.17 -9.74 7.56
N ALA A 10 7.86 -10.32 8.55
CA ALA A 10 7.70 -9.91 9.95
C ALA A 10 8.00 -8.40 10.16
N GLY A 11 8.97 -7.86 9.40
CA GLY A 11 9.28 -6.43 9.39
C GLY A 11 8.14 -5.57 8.85
N ASN A 12 7.37 -6.07 7.88
CA ASN A 12 6.19 -5.39 7.36
C ASN A 12 5.11 -5.28 8.43
N ILE A 13 4.77 -6.39 9.08
CA ILE A 13 3.78 -6.45 10.15
C ILE A 13 4.18 -5.54 11.31
N GLY A 14 5.42 -5.68 11.82
CA GLY A 14 5.90 -4.92 12.97
C GLY A 14 6.05 -3.41 12.74
N ASN A 15 6.15 -2.96 11.48
CA ASN A 15 6.29 -1.55 11.13
C ASN A 15 5.10 -0.98 10.34
N HIS A 16 3.99 -1.72 10.27
CA HIS A 16 2.74 -1.32 9.62
C HIS A 16 2.90 -0.74 8.21
N HIS A 17 3.66 -1.42 7.37
CA HIS A 17 3.81 -1.09 5.96
C HIS A 17 4.14 -2.35 5.16
N PHE A 18 3.94 -2.31 3.85
CA PHE A 18 4.48 -3.33 2.94
C PHE A 18 5.19 -2.66 1.75
N TYR A 19 6.17 -3.38 1.18
CA TYR A 19 7.04 -2.83 0.14
C TYR A 19 6.43 -2.99 -1.25
N LEU A 20 6.27 -1.87 -1.96
CA LEU A 20 5.82 -1.80 -3.36
C LEU A 20 6.96 -2.00 -4.36
N ARG A 21 8.16 -2.38 -3.90
CA ARG A 21 9.37 -2.50 -4.74
C ARG A 21 9.20 -3.49 -5.89
N GLN A 22 8.39 -4.52 -5.69
CA GLN A 22 8.13 -5.57 -6.67
C GLN A 22 6.97 -5.25 -7.61
N CYS A 23 6.24 -4.17 -7.36
CA CYS A 23 5.08 -3.78 -8.14
C CYS A 23 4.96 -2.25 -8.35
N PRO A 24 6.03 -1.56 -8.79
CA PRO A 24 5.99 -0.11 -9.02
C PRO A 24 4.93 0.29 -10.06
N GLU A 25 4.57 -0.60 -10.98
CA GLU A 25 3.55 -0.40 -12.01
C GLU A 25 2.12 -0.21 -11.47
N MET A 26 1.89 -0.56 -10.20
CA MET A 26 0.64 -0.30 -9.49
C MET A 26 0.51 1.16 -9.06
N ILE A 27 1.62 1.90 -8.97
CA ILE A 27 1.64 3.28 -8.52
C ILE A 27 1.21 4.17 -9.69
N PRO A 28 0.14 4.97 -9.56
CA PRO A 28 -0.27 5.91 -10.61
C PRO A 28 0.83 6.94 -10.88
N GLU A 29 0.83 7.51 -12.09
CA GLU A 29 1.76 8.56 -12.47
C GLU A 29 1.76 9.72 -11.46
N GLY A 30 2.94 10.23 -11.12
CA GLY A 30 3.12 11.26 -10.09
C GLY A 30 2.90 10.79 -8.65
N GLY A 31 2.47 9.54 -8.41
CA GLY A 31 2.19 9.01 -7.07
C GLY A 31 3.44 8.75 -6.20
N LEU A 32 4.64 8.78 -6.80
CA LEU A 32 5.92 8.69 -6.09
C LEU A 32 6.35 10.08 -5.58
N GLY A 33 6.29 10.28 -4.27
CA GLY A 33 6.82 11.47 -3.60
C GLY A 33 8.27 11.30 -3.13
N GLY A 34 8.88 12.39 -2.68
CA GLY A 34 10.19 12.39 -2.05
C GLY A 34 10.22 11.86 -0.62
N THR A 35 11.34 12.11 0.04
CA THR A 35 11.71 11.51 1.34
C THR A 35 10.93 12.09 2.53
N SER A 36 10.36 13.29 2.37
CA SER A 36 9.66 14.01 3.44
C SER A 36 8.18 14.23 3.10
N LYS A 37 7.38 14.62 4.10
CA LYS A 37 5.97 15.02 3.90
C LYS A 37 5.81 16.35 3.16
N ALA A 38 6.87 17.15 3.05
CA ALA A 38 6.84 18.38 2.27
C ALA A 38 6.95 18.11 0.77
N ASP A 39 7.44 16.93 0.39
CA ASP A 39 7.66 16.52 -1.00
C ASP A 39 6.76 15.31 -1.33
N ARG A 40 5.43 15.53 -1.25
CA ARG A 40 4.46 14.47 -1.53
C ARG A 40 4.28 14.31 -3.04
N GLY A 41 4.13 13.06 -3.46
CA GLY A 41 3.62 12.76 -4.79
C GLY A 41 2.15 13.19 -4.91
N THR A 42 1.63 13.22 -6.13
CA THR A 42 0.21 13.40 -6.39
C THR A 42 -0.57 12.28 -5.71
N PRO A 43 -1.47 12.59 -4.76
CA PRO A 43 -2.21 11.56 -4.05
C PRO A 43 -3.03 10.68 -4.99
N PHE A 44 -3.30 9.46 -4.52
CA PHE A 44 -4.21 8.52 -5.14
C PHE A 44 -4.93 7.74 -4.04
N THR A 45 -6.08 7.19 -4.38
CA THR A 45 -6.97 6.53 -3.43
C THR A 45 -6.52 5.09 -3.22
N VAL A 46 -6.39 4.70 -1.96
CA VAL A 46 -6.12 3.32 -1.54
C VAL A 46 -7.29 2.86 -0.69
N ARG A 47 -8.04 1.88 -1.18
CA ARG A 47 -9.12 1.23 -0.46
C ARG A 47 -8.61 -0.05 0.18
N PHE A 48 -8.60 -0.11 1.51
CA PHE A 48 -8.27 -1.34 2.22
C PHE A 48 -9.54 -2.15 2.50
N GLU A 49 -9.50 -3.45 2.24
CA GLU A 49 -10.60 -4.38 2.51
C GLU A 49 -10.13 -5.58 3.37
N PRO A 50 -10.63 -5.71 4.61
CA PRO A 50 -11.32 -4.71 5.43
C PRO A 50 -10.41 -3.53 5.80
N GLY A 51 -10.98 -2.34 5.97
CA GLY A 51 -10.23 -1.18 6.44
C GLY A 51 -10.75 0.14 5.90
N PRO A 52 -9.98 1.23 6.10
CA PRO A 52 -10.34 2.54 5.62
C PRO A 52 -10.03 2.71 4.13
N THR A 53 -10.69 3.68 3.51
CA THR A 53 -10.23 4.29 2.26
C THR A 53 -9.41 5.54 2.60
N VAL A 54 -8.22 5.68 2.01
CA VAL A 54 -7.31 6.80 2.28
C VAL A 54 -6.77 7.40 0.98
N ASP A 55 -6.51 8.70 0.97
CA ASP A 55 -5.74 9.36 -0.09
C ASP A 55 -4.28 9.50 0.34
N THR A 56 -3.39 8.84 -0.40
CA THR A 56 -1.96 8.76 -0.04
C THR A 56 -1.06 8.84 -1.25
N ASP A 57 0.23 8.95 -0.99
CA ASP A 57 1.31 8.86 -1.98
C ASP A 57 2.31 7.76 -1.54
N VAL A 58 3.28 7.45 -2.39
CA VAL A 58 4.34 6.50 -2.08
C VAL A 58 5.61 7.25 -1.74
N ALA A 59 6.21 6.95 -0.60
CA ALA A 59 7.53 7.45 -0.25
C ALA A 59 8.60 6.71 -1.09
N LYS A 60 9.21 7.39 -2.07
CA LYS A 60 10.09 6.77 -3.09
C LYS A 60 11.32 6.06 -2.53
N ASP A 61 11.90 6.55 -1.44
CA ASP A 61 13.08 5.94 -0.79
C ASP A 61 12.77 4.55 -0.23
N LYS A 62 11.59 4.40 0.38
CA LYS A 62 11.14 3.19 1.05
C LYS A 62 10.29 2.29 0.16
N MET A 63 9.67 2.87 -0.86
CA MET A 63 8.65 2.24 -1.71
C MET A 63 7.51 1.66 -0.85
N ILE A 64 6.89 2.52 -0.04
CA ILE A 64 5.74 2.18 0.83
C ILE A 64 4.68 3.26 0.71
N PHE A 65 3.42 2.92 0.97
CA PHE A 65 2.40 3.95 1.21
C PHE A 65 2.82 4.84 2.37
N ARG A 66 2.72 6.16 2.16
CA ARG A 66 3.07 7.14 3.18
C ARG A 66 2.10 7.08 4.36
N ASP A 67 0.83 6.77 4.10
CA ASP A 67 -0.16 6.52 5.14
C ASP A 67 0.05 5.13 5.77
N ARG A 68 0.66 5.15 6.96
CA ARG A 68 0.86 3.94 7.79
C ARG A 68 -0.35 3.58 8.65
N LYS A 69 -1.28 4.52 8.86
CA LYS A 69 -2.44 4.30 9.74
C LYS A 69 -3.47 3.38 9.09
N GLY A 70 -3.76 3.59 7.81
CA GLY A 70 -4.61 2.73 6.99
C GLY A 70 -4.03 1.32 6.86
N THR A 71 -2.72 1.22 6.58
CA THR A 71 -2.05 -0.09 6.52
C THR A 71 -2.10 -0.83 7.87
N ARG A 72 -1.93 -0.11 8.98
CA ARG A 72 -2.09 -0.68 10.32
C ARG A 72 -3.51 -1.22 10.55
N ALA A 73 -4.53 -0.40 10.29
CA ALA A 73 -5.93 -0.79 10.47
C ALA A 73 -6.29 -2.00 9.59
N PHE A 74 -5.78 -2.06 8.36
CA PHE A 74 -5.91 -3.20 7.47
C PHE A 74 -5.27 -4.48 8.04
N PHE A 75 -4.02 -4.42 8.52
CA PHE A 75 -3.36 -5.57 9.12
C PHE A 75 -4.08 -6.07 10.37
N GLU A 76 -4.53 -5.16 11.25
CA GLU A 76 -5.30 -5.50 12.44
C GLU A 76 -6.66 -6.12 12.07
N GLY A 77 -7.37 -5.54 11.11
CA GLY A 77 -8.70 -6.00 10.68
C GLY A 77 -8.68 -7.34 9.92
N THR A 78 -7.55 -7.71 9.31
CA THR A 78 -7.37 -9.00 8.62
C THR A 78 -6.72 -10.07 9.49
N ALA A 79 -6.18 -9.68 10.64
CA ALA A 79 -5.23 -10.47 11.42
C ALA A 79 -4.04 -10.96 10.58
N ALA A 80 -3.49 -10.06 9.75
CA ALA A 80 -2.38 -10.38 8.85
C ALA A 80 -1.11 -10.79 9.63
N ALA A 81 -0.42 -11.80 9.10
CA ALA A 81 0.83 -12.32 9.63
C ALA A 81 1.94 -12.36 8.55
N ALA A 82 3.17 -12.60 9.00
CA ALA A 82 4.27 -12.85 8.07
C ALA A 82 4.01 -14.14 7.29
N GLY A 83 4.25 -14.11 5.98
CA GLY A 83 3.91 -15.19 5.05
C GLY A 83 2.60 -14.97 4.30
N ASP A 84 1.67 -14.17 4.83
CA ASP A 84 0.43 -13.85 4.12
C ASP A 84 0.69 -13.01 2.86
N VAL A 85 -0.25 -13.04 1.93
CA VAL A 85 -0.15 -12.33 0.66
C VAL A 85 -1.12 -11.15 0.64
N VAL A 86 -0.58 -9.95 0.43
CA VAL A 86 -1.38 -8.77 0.08
C VAL A 86 -1.55 -8.72 -1.43
N VAL A 87 -2.79 -8.56 -1.87
CA VAL A 87 -3.14 -8.35 -3.27
C VAL A 87 -3.50 -6.89 -3.48
N LEU A 88 -2.87 -6.27 -4.48
CA LEU A 88 -3.18 -4.93 -4.95
C LEU A 88 -3.88 -5.05 -6.30
N GLU A 89 -4.99 -4.35 -6.48
CA GLU A 89 -5.75 -4.32 -7.72
C GLU A 89 -6.04 -2.88 -8.13
N GLN A 90 -5.76 -2.54 -9.39
CA GLN A 90 -6.12 -1.24 -9.92
C GLN A 90 -7.60 -1.25 -10.32
N VAL A 91 -8.42 -0.54 -9.54
CA VAL A 91 -9.88 -0.50 -9.69
C VAL A 91 -10.39 0.83 -10.27
N GLY A 92 -9.50 1.81 -10.43
CA GLY A 92 -9.78 3.09 -11.08
C GLY A 92 -8.50 3.70 -11.68
N GLU A 93 -8.63 4.87 -12.30
CA GLU A 93 -7.49 5.57 -12.91
C GLU A 93 -6.38 5.85 -11.87
N ARG A 94 -6.79 6.26 -10.67
CA ARG A 94 -5.92 6.54 -9.52
C ARG A 94 -6.46 5.89 -8.25
N GLU A 95 -7.03 4.69 -8.37
CA GLU A 95 -7.57 3.94 -7.24
C GLU A 95 -7.01 2.53 -7.21
N ILE A 96 -6.51 2.13 -6.04
CA ILE A 96 -6.00 0.80 -5.75
C ILE A 96 -6.84 0.19 -4.63
N LEU A 97 -7.33 -1.03 -4.87
CA LEU A 97 -7.88 -1.90 -3.85
C LEU A 97 -6.77 -2.77 -3.25
N VAL A 98 -6.75 -2.88 -1.92
CA VAL A 98 -5.81 -3.71 -1.14
C VAL A 98 -6.61 -4.70 -0.32
N ARG A 99 -6.32 -5.98 -0.50
CA ARG A 99 -6.95 -7.09 0.25
C ARG A 99 -5.93 -8.14 0.64
N LEU A 100 -6.25 -8.95 1.65
CA LEU A 100 -5.44 -10.11 2.03
C LEU A 100 -5.94 -11.36 1.30
N GLU A 101 -5.01 -12.16 0.78
CA GLU A 101 -5.24 -13.51 0.26
C GLU A 101 -4.71 -14.50 1.32
N LYS A 102 -5.59 -15.37 1.82
CA LYS A 102 -5.27 -16.42 2.80
C LYS A 102 -5.13 -17.77 2.11
#